data_AF-A0A7S0ZWI1-F1
#
_entry.id   AF-A0A7S0ZWI1-F1
#
_cell.length_a   1.000
_cell.length_b   1.000
_cell.length_c   1.000
_cell.angle_alpha   90.00
_cell.angle_beta   90.00
_cell.angle_gamma   90.00
#
_symmetry.space_group_name_H-M   'P 1'
#
loop_
_entity.id
_entity.type
_entity.pdbx_description
1 polymer ?
#
loop_
_entity_poly.entity_id
_entity_poly.type
_entity_poly.pdbx_seq_one_letter_code
_entity_poly.pdbx_strand_id
1 'polypeptide(L)'
;LKLAQHLKIRICTRTMSHRLPKLQVPSDDGVRCLLMEASEFARAGDMKAAQGTLRAIVSSGAISAPTQRQILTRWAAGTYDLVGEMQKPTLQTPKQSKADGDTERLMRERGLSRNAAVEYIKSGQLEMEQLQQEMDHPMDDAFEQIKKRGPP
;
A
#
# COMPACT_ATOMS: atom_id res chain seq x y z
N LEU A 1 -4.99 46.76 -33.93
CA LEU A 1 -6.11 45.80 -34.06
C LEU A 1 -5.69 44.48 -33.41
N LYS A 2 -6.19 44.22 -32.20
CA LYS A 2 -5.79 43.11 -31.32
C LYS A 2 -6.48 41.82 -31.77
N LEU A 3 -5.71 40.85 -32.24
CA LEU A 3 -6.15 39.47 -32.47
C LEU A 3 -6.17 38.72 -31.13
N ALA A 4 -7.32 38.73 -30.45
CA ALA A 4 -7.58 37.87 -29.30
C ALA A 4 -7.99 36.48 -29.80
N GLN A 5 -7.02 35.58 -29.97
CA GLN A 5 -7.28 34.18 -30.25
C GLN A 5 -7.77 33.49 -28.97
N HIS A 6 -9.08 33.26 -28.91
CA HIS A 6 -9.71 32.38 -27.93
C HIS A 6 -9.28 30.92 -28.19
N LEU A 7 -8.18 30.48 -27.58
CA LEU A 7 -7.91 29.05 -27.42
C LEU A 7 -8.88 28.48 -26.38
N LYS A 8 -10.00 27.92 -26.84
CA LYS A 8 -10.82 26.98 -26.07
C LYS A 8 -10.03 25.68 -25.91
N ILE A 9 -9.23 25.59 -24.84
CA ILE A 9 -8.62 24.33 -24.43
C ILE A 9 -9.76 23.40 -24.01
N ARG A 10 -10.13 22.46 -24.89
CA ARG A 10 -10.98 21.32 -24.56
C ARG A 10 -10.21 20.44 -23.58
N ILE A 11 -10.48 20.62 -22.28
CA ILE A 11 -10.04 19.68 -21.25
C ILE A 11 -10.92 18.43 -21.42
N CYS A 12 -10.40 17.41 -22.11
CA CYS A 12 -11.01 16.09 -22.14
C CYS A 12 -10.92 15.48 -20.73
N THR A 13 -11.96 15.67 -19.92
CA THR A 13 -12.13 14.96 -18.64
C THR A 13 -12.54 13.52 -18.92
N ARG A 14 -11.58 12.69 -19.32
CA ARG A 14 -11.75 11.24 -19.36
C ARG A 14 -11.74 10.75 -17.92
N THR A 15 -12.90 10.53 -17.33
CA THR A 15 -13.10 9.85 -16.05
C THR A 15 -12.73 8.38 -16.20
N MET A 16 -11.44 8.12 -16.28
CA MET A 16 -10.90 6.83 -15.92
C MET A 16 -10.55 6.92 -14.44
N SER A 17 -11.04 5.99 -13.64
CA SER A 17 -10.62 5.77 -12.25
C SER A 17 -9.16 5.28 -12.22
N HIS A 18 -8.26 6.02 -12.86
CA HIS A 18 -6.84 5.78 -12.82
C HIS A 18 -6.38 6.16 -11.43
N ARG A 19 -5.98 5.16 -10.66
CA ARG A 19 -5.26 5.36 -9.40
C ARG A 19 -4.23 6.46 -9.63
N LEU A 20 -4.31 7.54 -8.85
CA LEU A 20 -3.37 8.65 -8.96
C LEU A 20 -1.95 8.08 -8.83
N PRO A 21 -1.00 8.54 -9.65
CA PRO A 21 0.37 8.05 -9.56
C PRO A 21 0.88 8.28 -8.14
N LYS A 22 1.58 7.27 -7.62
CA LYS A 22 2.28 7.38 -6.33
C LYS A 22 3.33 8.47 -6.48
N LEU A 23 3.23 9.48 -5.63
CA LEU A 23 4.14 10.60 -5.65
C LEU A 23 5.45 10.18 -4.98
N GLN A 24 6.57 10.31 -5.69
CA GLN A 24 7.87 10.24 -5.05
C GLN A 24 8.19 11.62 -4.50
N VAL A 25 8.00 11.79 -3.19
CA VAL A 25 8.34 13.03 -2.49
C VAL A 25 9.86 13.10 -2.34
N PRO A 26 10.49 14.24 -2.65
CA PRO A 26 11.90 14.48 -2.36
C PRO A 26 12.19 14.36 -0.85
N SER A 27 13.34 13.78 -0.50
CA SER A 27 13.76 13.64 0.90
C SER A 27 14.17 14.96 1.56
N ASP A 28 14.47 15.98 0.75
CA ASP A 28 14.91 17.29 1.23
C ASP A 28 13.73 18.11 1.80
N ASP A 29 13.88 18.57 3.04
CA ASP A 29 12.87 19.34 3.75
C ASP A 29 12.63 20.73 3.13
N GLY A 30 13.67 21.38 2.60
CA GLY A 30 13.53 22.68 1.94
C GLY A 30 12.72 22.58 0.65
N VAL A 31 12.99 21.53 -0.14
CA VAL A 31 12.24 21.23 -1.37
C VAL A 31 10.77 20.90 -1.05
N ARG A 32 10.51 20.17 0.04
CA ARG A 32 9.15 19.88 0.50
C ARG A 32 8.39 21.15 0.88
N CYS A 33 9.01 22.07 1.62
CA CYS A 33 8.42 23.36 1.97
C CYS A 33 8.05 24.18 0.72
N LEU A 34 8.95 24.27 -0.26
CA LEU A 34 8.67 24.96 -1.53
C LEU A 34 7.57 24.27 -2.34
N LEU A 35 7.48 22.94 -2.28
CA LEU A 35 6.41 22.19 -2.92
C LEU A 35 5.04 22.45 -2.29
N MET A 36 5.02 22.57 -0.96
CA MET A 36 3.81 22.93 -0.22
C MET A 36 3.38 24.34 -0.58
N GLU A 37 4.31 25.30 -0.60
CA GLU A 37 4.04 26.68 -1.02
C GLU A 37 3.49 26.73 -2.46
N ALA A 38 4.10 25.99 -3.39
CA ALA A 38 3.59 25.85 -4.76
C ALA A 38 2.18 25.26 -4.81
N SER A 39 1.87 24.30 -3.92
CA SER A 39 0.55 23.67 -3.85
C SER A 39 -0.50 24.60 -3.22
N GLU A 40 -0.12 25.49 -2.31
CA GLU A 40 -1.00 26.55 -1.80
C GLU A 40 -1.33 27.57 -2.89
N PHE A 41 -0.36 27.98 -3.71
CA PHE A 41 -0.66 28.81 -4.89
C PHE A 41 -1.65 28.14 -5.84
N ALA A 42 -1.48 26.83 -6.08
CA ALA A 42 -2.42 26.07 -6.90
C ALA A 42 -3.82 25.99 -6.27
N ARG A 43 -3.92 25.82 -4.94
CA ARG A 43 -5.18 25.84 -4.19
C ARG A 43 -5.87 27.21 -4.24
N ALA A 44 -5.10 28.29 -4.18
CA ALA A 44 -5.59 29.66 -4.34
C ALA A 44 -6.03 29.99 -5.79
N GLY A 45 -5.77 29.08 -6.74
CA GLY A 45 -6.09 29.26 -8.16
C GLY A 45 -5.01 29.98 -8.97
N ASP A 46 -3.90 30.38 -8.35
CA ASP A 46 -2.75 30.96 -9.06
C ASP A 46 -1.83 29.87 -9.62
N MET A 47 -2.30 29.27 -10.72
CA MET A 47 -1.58 28.19 -11.37
C MET A 47 -0.26 28.66 -12.03
N LYS A 48 -0.11 29.96 -12.32
CA LYS A 48 1.12 30.50 -12.91
C LYS A 48 2.22 30.59 -11.86
N ALA A 49 1.90 31.12 -10.68
CA ALA A 49 2.84 31.13 -9.55
C ALA A 49 3.24 29.70 -9.17
N ALA A 50 2.26 28.79 -9.03
CA ALA A 50 2.49 27.39 -8.70
C ALA A 50 3.44 26.68 -9.69
N GLN A 51 3.19 26.83 -11.00
CA GLN A 51 4.04 26.25 -12.03
C GLN A 51 5.41 26.92 -12.10
N GLY A 52 5.52 28.22 -11.80
CA GLY A 52 6.78 28.96 -11.72
C GLY A 52 7.69 28.38 -10.65
N THR A 53 7.18 28.24 -9.42
CA THR A 53 7.89 27.64 -8.29
C THR A 53 8.28 26.19 -8.61
N LEU A 54 7.35 25.40 -9.15
CA LEU A 54 7.64 24.01 -9.53
C LEU A 54 8.73 23.90 -10.60
N ARG A 55 8.75 24.79 -11.61
CA ARG A 55 9.81 24.82 -12.62
C ARG A 55 11.15 25.20 -12.02
N ALA A 56 11.20 26.13 -11.07
CA ALA A 56 12.44 26.50 -10.39
C ALA A 56 13.05 25.31 -9.64
N ILE A 57 12.21 24.51 -8.96
CA ILE A 57 12.64 23.29 -8.25
C ILE A 57 13.11 22.19 -9.23
N VAL A 58 12.48 22.06 -10.40
CA VAL A 58 12.92 21.10 -11.42
C VAL A 58 14.23 21.54 -12.06
N SER A 59 14.39 22.83 -12.34
CA SER A 59 15.63 23.40 -12.90
C SER A 59 16.80 23.32 -11.92
N SER A 60 16.56 23.34 -10.61
CA SER A 60 17.61 23.10 -9.60
C SER A 60 18.01 21.62 -9.49
N GLY A 61 17.32 20.71 -10.19
CA GLY A 61 17.58 19.27 -10.14
C GLY A 61 17.07 18.58 -8.88
N ALA A 62 16.40 19.32 -7.99
CA ALA A 62 15.83 18.76 -6.75
C ALA A 62 14.67 17.77 -7.02
N ILE A 63 14.00 17.92 -8.17
CA ILE A 63 12.88 17.07 -8.57
C ILE A 63 13.08 16.55 -10.00
N SER A 64 12.77 15.28 -10.20
CA SER A 64 12.80 14.65 -11.52
C SER A 64 11.61 15.12 -12.40
N ALA A 65 11.82 15.22 -13.72
CA ALA A 65 10.75 15.54 -14.66
C ALA A 65 9.53 14.58 -14.59
N PRO A 66 9.68 13.26 -14.32
CA PRO A 66 8.57 12.38 -13.98
C PRO A 66 7.75 12.87 -12.78
N THR A 67 8.39 13.22 -11.67
CA THR A 67 7.73 13.71 -10.45
C THR A 67 6.95 14.99 -10.73
N GLN A 68 7.51 15.92 -11.52
CA GLN A 68 6.79 17.13 -11.97
C GLN A 68 5.45 16.80 -12.63
N ARG A 69 5.42 15.83 -13.56
CA ARG A 69 4.18 15.42 -14.24
C ARG A 69 3.16 14.81 -13.27
N GLN A 70 3.62 14.04 -12.29
CA GLN A 70 2.75 13.46 -11.26
C GLN A 70 2.09 14.55 -10.41
N ILE A 71 2.85 15.57 -9.99
CA ILE A 71 2.35 16.72 -9.24
C ILE A 71 1.27 17.46 -10.04
N LEU A 72 1.57 17.78 -11.31
CA LEU A 72 0.62 18.45 -12.20
C LEU A 72 -0.66 17.63 -12.40
N THR A 73 -0.55 16.30 -12.48
CA THR A 73 -1.70 15.38 -12.59
C THR A 73 -2.56 15.44 -11.33
N ARG A 74 -1.95 15.52 -10.14
CA ARG A 74 -2.68 15.63 -8.87
C ARG A 74 -3.38 16.98 -8.72
N TRP A 75 -2.71 18.08 -9.06
CA TRP A 75 -3.34 19.41 -9.07
C TRP A 75 -4.52 19.45 -10.04
N ALA A 76 -4.40 18.85 -11.24
CA ALA A 76 -5.51 18.75 -12.18
C ALA A 76 -6.69 17.90 -11.65
N ALA A 77 -6.41 16.95 -10.75
CA ALA A 77 -7.42 16.15 -10.04
C ALA A 77 -7.97 16.86 -8.78
N GLY A 78 -7.60 18.11 -8.51
CA GLY A 78 -7.99 18.85 -7.31
C GLY A 78 -7.34 18.35 -6.01
N THR A 79 -6.31 17.52 -6.13
CA THR A 79 -5.55 17.00 -4.97
C THR A 79 -4.27 17.81 -4.81
N TYR A 80 -4.28 18.70 -3.81
CA TYR A 80 -3.14 19.59 -3.51
C TYR A 80 -2.31 19.14 -2.31
N ASP A 81 -2.79 18.15 -1.56
CA ASP A 81 -2.06 17.58 -0.43
C ASP A 81 -1.04 16.54 -0.95
N LEU A 82 0.21 16.97 -1.08
CA LEU A 82 1.32 16.15 -1.57
C LEU A 82 2.05 15.43 -0.42
N VAL A 83 1.86 15.89 0.82
CA VAL A 83 2.59 15.40 2.02
C VAL A 83 1.74 14.42 2.83
N GLY A 84 0.40 14.51 2.77
CA GLY A 84 -0.51 13.60 3.46
C GLY A 84 -0.40 12.12 3.06
N GLU A 85 0.25 11.78 1.95
CA GLU A 85 0.52 10.39 1.57
C GLU A 85 1.78 9.78 2.21
N MET A 86 2.60 10.54 2.95
CA MET A 86 3.71 9.95 3.72
C MET A 86 3.24 9.13 4.93
N GLN A 87 1.99 9.27 5.39
CA GLN A 87 1.50 8.60 6.61
C GLN A 87 0.28 7.69 6.47
N LYS A 88 -0.32 7.56 5.28
CA LYS A 88 -1.05 6.32 5.00
C LYS A 88 -0.07 5.39 4.33
N PRO A 89 0.52 4.41 5.05
CA PRO A 89 1.02 3.23 4.36
C PRO A 89 -0.13 2.82 3.46
N THR A 90 0.10 3.01 2.16
CA THR A 90 -0.75 2.41 1.15
C THR A 90 -0.89 0.98 1.63
N LEU A 91 -2.13 0.51 1.77
CA LEU A 91 -2.44 -0.91 1.74
C LEU A 91 -1.78 -1.47 0.47
N GLN A 92 -0.48 -1.73 0.56
CA GLN A 92 0.13 -2.91 0.00
C GLN A 92 -0.80 -3.98 0.56
N THR A 93 -1.56 -4.59 -0.34
CA THR A 93 -2.18 -5.91 -0.14
C THR A 93 -1.42 -6.60 0.97
N PRO A 94 -2.06 -6.98 2.09
CA PRO A 94 -1.35 -7.59 3.19
C PRO A 94 -0.51 -8.68 2.56
N LYS A 95 0.80 -8.47 2.61
CA LYS A 95 1.80 -9.51 2.42
C LYS A 95 1.31 -10.51 3.44
N GLN A 96 0.54 -11.53 3.00
CA GLN A 96 -0.23 -12.41 3.86
C GLN A 96 0.70 -12.73 5.00
N SER A 97 0.42 -12.13 6.15
CA SER A 97 1.20 -12.47 7.33
C SER A 97 0.97 -13.98 7.47
N LYS A 98 1.99 -14.78 7.79
CA LYS A 98 1.80 -16.24 7.92
C LYS A 98 0.51 -16.55 8.71
N ALA A 99 0.23 -15.75 9.73
CA ALA A 99 -0.99 -15.73 10.51
C ALA A 99 -2.30 -15.67 9.69
N ASP A 100 -2.42 -14.83 8.66
CA ASP A 100 -3.63 -14.75 7.83
C ASP A 100 -3.84 -16.04 7.02
N GLY A 101 -2.75 -16.64 6.52
CA GLY A 101 -2.79 -17.91 5.80
C GLY A 101 -3.15 -19.09 6.71
N ASP A 102 -2.58 -19.13 7.92
CA ASP A 102 -2.86 -20.16 8.92
C ASP A 102 -4.31 -20.08 9.42
N THR A 103 -4.84 -18.87 9.57
CA THR A 103 -6.25 -18.66 9.96
C THR A 103 -7.18 -19.21 8.89
N GLU A 104 -6.93 -18.90 7.61
CA GLU A 104 -7.74 -19.39 6.50
C GLU A 104 -7.65 -20.92 6.33
N ARG A 105 -6.48 -21.50 6.57
CA ARG A 105 -6.27 -22.96 6.59
C ARG A 105 -7.09 -23.64 7.69
N LEU A 106 -7.05 -23.12 8.93
CA LEU A 106 -7.83 -23.65 10.06
C LEU A 106 -9.34 -23.54 9.81
N MET A 107 -9.80 -22.45 9.20
CA MET A 107 -11.21 -22.28 8.83
C MET A 107 -11.64 -23.32 7.78
N ARG A 108 -10.77 -23.65 6.82
CA ARG A 108 -11.06 -24.63 5.76
C ARG A 108 -11.02 -26.08 6.25
N GLU A 109 -10.03 -26.44 7.05
CA GLU A 109 -9.83 -27.82 7.52
C GLU A 109 -10.78 -28.20 8.65
N ARG A 110 -11.06 -27.26 9.57
CA ARG A 110 -11.83 -27.53 10.80
C ARG A 110 -13.20 -26.85 10.84
N GLY A 111 -13.55 -26.05 9.83
CA GLY A 111 -14.83 -25.34 9.78
C GLY A 111 -14.99 -24.28 10.88
N LEU A 112 -13.89 -23.79 11.45
CA LEU A 112 -13.91 -22.83 12.56
C LEU A 112 -14.32 -21.44 12.09
N SER A 113 -14.94 -20.67 13.00
CA SER A 113 -15.17 -19.24 12.76
C SER A 113 -13.85 -18.46 12.80
N ARG A 114 -13.79 -17.32 12.11
CA ARG A 114 -12.57 -16.50 12.04
C ARG A 114 -12.03 -16.11 13.43
N ASN A 115 -12.92 -15.78 14.37
CA ASN A 115 -12.50 -15.42 15.73
C ASN A 115 -11.90 -16.62 16.48
N ALA A 116 -12.51 -17.80 16.35
CA ALA A 116 -12.00 -19.02 16.96
C ALA A 116 -10.63 -19.43 16.38
N ALA A 117 -10.44 -19.29 15.06
CA ALA A 117 -9.17 -19.56 14.41
C ALA A 117 -8.05 -18.60 14.87
N VAL A 118 -8.37 -17.31 15.05
CA VAL A 118 -7.42 -16.32 15.58
C VAL A 118 -7.04 -16.64 17.03
N GLU A 119 -7.98 -17.04 17.88
CA GLU A 119 -7.69 -17.46 19.25
C GLU A 119 -6.84 -18.74 19.31
N TYR A 120 -7.07 -19.69 18.39
CA TYR A 120 -6.28 -20.93 18.27
C TYR A 120 -4.81 -20.65 17.91
N ILE A 121 -4.57 -19.71 17.00
CA ILE A 121 -3.22 -19.26 16.65
C ILE A 121 -2.59 -18.49 17.81
N LYS A 122 -3.34 -17.56 18.41
CA LYS A 122 -2.84 -16.70 19.50
C LYS A 122 -2.50 -17.48 20.77
N SER A 123 -3.24 -18.56 21.05
CA SER A 123 -2.97 -19.47 22.16
C SER A 123 -1.77 -20.39 21.92
N GLY A 124 -1.17 -20.35 20.72
CA GLY A 124 -0.01 -21.16 20.37
C GLY A 124 -0.35 -22.64 20.15
N GLN A 125 -1.63 -23.01 20.06
CA GLN A 125 -2.03 -24.41 19.86
C GLN A 125 -1.59 -24.94 18.49
N LEU A 126 -1.55 -24.08 17.47
CA LEU A 126 -1.03 -24.44 16.15
C LEU A 126 0.46 -24.83 16.19
N GLU A 127 1.26 -24.09 16.97
CA GLU A 127 2.69 -24.37 17.14
C GLU A 127 2.92 -25.63 17.98
N MET A 128 2.11 -25.85 19.03
CA MET A 128 2.20 -27.07 19.84
C MET A 128 1.81 -28.32 19.05
N GLU A 129 0.83 -28.24 18.15
CA GLU A 129 0.44 -29.34 17.30
C GLU A 129 1.52 -29.69 16.27
N GLN A 130 2.15 -28.67 15.67
CA GLN A 130 3.31 -28.88 14.80
C GLN A 130 4.49 -29.50 15.56
N LEU A 131 4.76 -29.02 16.77
CA LEU A 131 5.81 -29.58 17.62
C LEU A 131 5.50 -31.03 18.02
N GLN A 132 4.25 -31.33 18.37
CA GLN A 132 3.81 -32.68 18.71
C GLN A 132 3.85 -33.62 17.50
N GLN A 133 3.64 -33.09 16.30
CA GLN A 133 3.78 -33.85 15.05
C GLN A 133 5.24 -34.10 14.66
N GLU A 134 6.15 -33.17 15.01
CA GLU A 134 7.60 -33.34 14.81
C GLU A 134 8.26 -34.19 15.92
N MET A 135 7.61 -34.36 17.07
CA MET A 135 8.09 -35.24 18.12
C MET A 135 7.84 -36.71 17.74
N ASP A 136 8.92 -37.45 17.51
CA ASP A 136 8.88 -38.90 17.32
C ASP A 136 8.28 -39.58 18.56
N HIS A 137 7.17 -40.31 18.38
CA HIS A 137 6.52 -41.13 19.41
C HIS A 137 6.81 -42.62 19.18
N PRO A 138 8.02 -43.11 19.53
CA PRO A 138 8.42 -44.50 19.24
C PRO A 138 7.53 -45.56 19.93
N MET A 139 6.82 -45.19 21.00
CA MET A 139 5.86 -46.08 21.68
C MET A 139 4.53 -46.20 20.94
N ASP A 140 4.08 -45.15 20.23
CA ASP A 140 2.85 -45.21 19.43
C ASP A 140 3.06 -46.08 18.19
N ASP A 141 4.25 -45.99 17.57
CA ASP A 141 4.65 -46.89 16.49
C ASP A 141 4.76 -48.35 16.95
N ALA A 142 5.30 -48.60 18.15
CA ALA A 142 5.34 -49.93 18.74
C ALA A 142 3.93 -50.46 19.05
N PHE A 143 3.02 -49.59 19.51
CA PHE A 143 1.63 -49.95 19.80
C PHE A 143 0.83 -50.25 18.52
N GLU A 144 1.03 -49.46 17.46
CA GLU A 144 0.53 -49.72 16.11
C GLU A 144 1.00 -51.09 15.58
N GLN A 145 2.27 -51.43 15.78
CA GLN A 145 2.82 -52.73 15.40
C GLN A 145 2.22 -53.88 16.21
N ILE A 146 2.02 -53.71 17.51
CA ILE A 146 1.38 -54.71 18.38
C ILE A 146 -0.10 -54.88 18.00
N LYS A 147 -0.82 -53.79 17.72
CA LYS A 147 -2.22 -53.82 17.26
C LYS A 147 -2.36 -54.53 15.91
N LYS A 148 -1.40 -54.34 14.99
CA LYS A 148 -1.32 -55.06 13.70
C LYS A 148 -1.00 -56.54 13.87
N ARG A 149 -0.24 -56.93 14.90
CA ARG A 149 0.08 -58.34 15.18
C ARG A 149 -1.02 -59.09 15.95
N GLY A 150 -1.97 -58.37 16.55
CA GLY A 150 -3.03 -58.95 17.37
C GLY A 150 -2.50 -59.62 18.64
N PRO A 151 -3.34 -59.91 19.65
CA PRO A 151 -2.91 -60.69 20.80
C PRO A 151 -2.59 -62.13 20.34
N PRO A 152 -1.54 -62.77 20.89
CA PRO A 152 -1.22 -64.17 20.57
C PRO A 152 -2.32 -65.14 21.01
#